data_AF-A0A2D6MEG3-F1
#
_entry.id   AF-A0A2D6MEG3-F1
#
_cell.length_a   1.000
_cell.length_b   1.000
_cell.length_c   1.000
_cell.angle_alpha   90.00
_cell.angle_beta   90.00
_cell.angle_gamma   90.00
#
_symmetry.space_group_name_H-M   'P 1'
#
loop_
_entity.id
_entity.type
_entity.pdbx_description
1 polymer ?
#
loop_
_entity_poly.entity_id
_entity_poly.type
_entity_poly.pdbx_seq_one_letter_code
_entity_poly.pdbx_strand_id
1 'polypeptide(L)'
;MNLKGAVSRSFPKSTTSTIAEKIFRTDLESNKKFDIEETQNVYDIVIPNWKPFDAMNWLAKRSMAEHRDGANYLFYETRDGFHFRSLESLSEEESVGIYRRKPTDVTDGNPDEEQYRTVNRIEIVNSFDMVANIPNGMYANRLVIHDMINRKTETLDYDYGKEYSKMTHVEDNEKTNNWRLSDTQNMSGQGSSMMVHETADELTTSPLSKQTLVSRFDDSNVYYEKTLQNRISQMQQLNNIKLNITISGDTTRKVGDVLDLELPSVETHVDGTVPMDKLYNGRYLVTALRHKIDSASHLMVMEVVKDSYFSSLPTE
;
A
#
# COMPACT_ATOMS: atom_id res chain seq x y z
N MET A 1 -10.36 -27.65 2.97
CA MET A 1 -10.78 -26.26 3.19
C MET A 1 -12.28 -26.21 3.33
N ASN A 2 -12.76 -25.85 4.51
CA ASN A 2 -14.17 -25.74 4.83
C ASN A 2 -14.65 -24.30 4.57
N LEU A 3 -15.38 -24.10 3.48
CA LEU A 3 -15.92 -22.79 3.07
C LEU A 3 -17.35 -22.55 3.57
N LYS A 4 -17.98 -23.57 4.16
CA LYS A 4 -19.37 -23.52 4.63
C LYS A 4 -19.46 -23.15 6.11
N GLY A 5 -18.39 -23.40 6.87
CA GLY A 5 -18.29 -22.99 8.26
C GLY A 5 -18.28 -21.47 8.41
N ALA A 6 -18.90 -21.00 9.49
CA ALA A 6 -18.88 -19.59 9.87
C ALA A 6 -18.21 -19.47 11.25
N VAL A 7 -17.43 -18.42 11.41
CA VAL A 7 -16.76 -18.07 12.66
C VAL A 7 -17.75 -17.33 13.53
N SER A 8 -18.18 -17.97 14.62
CA SER A 8 -19.05 -17.39 15.63
C SER A 8 -18.46 -17.64 17.02
N ARG A 9 -17.48 -16.83 17.41
CA ARG A 9 -16.85 -16.94 18.73
C ARG A 9 -16.26 -15.61 19.21
N SER A 10 -16.12 -15.50 20.53
CA SER A 10 -15.39 -14.44 21.20
C SER A 10 -13.94 -14.86 21.43
N PHE A 11 -13.02 -13.94 21.17
CA PHE A 11 -11.59 -14.06 21.43
C PHE A 11 -11.19 -13.01 22.46
N PRO A 12 -11.20 -13.34 23.75
CA PRO A 12 -10.72 -12.43 24.78
C PRO A 12 -9.19 -12.37 24.77
N LYS A 13 -8.65 -11.18 25.04
CA LYS A 13 -7.24 -10.88 25.29
C LYS A 13 -6.27 -11.61 24.37
N SER A 14 -6.55 -11.57 23.07
CA SER A 14 -5.73 -12.25 22.06
C SER A 14 -5.19 -11.24 21.06
N THR A 15 -3.98 -11.49 20.56
CA THR A 15 -3.45 -10.71 19.42
C THR A 15 -4.17 -11.09 18.14
N THR A 16 -4.27 -10.16 17.19
CA THR A 16 -4.93 -10.44 15.91
C THR A 16 -4.26 -11.57 15.13
N SER A 17 -2.94 -11.72 15.22
CA SER A 17 -2.19 -12.83 14.62
C SER A 17 -2.63 -14.18 15.21
N THR A 18 -2.71 -14.29 16.52
CA THR A 18 -3.17 -15.53 17.19
C THR A 18 -4.60 -15.88 16.80
N ILE A 19 -5.48 -14.88 16.69
CA ILE A 19 -6.87 -15.08 16.26
C ILE A 19 -6.91 -15.56 14.80
N ALA A 20 -6.13 -14.92 13.92
CA ALA A 20 -6.02 -15.28 12.51
C ALA A 20 -5.54 -16.73 12.33
N GLU A 21 -4.53 -17.17 13.09
CA GLU A 21 -4.05 -18.55 13.08
C GLU A 21 -5.13 -19.55 13.54
N LYS A 22 -5.86 -19.22 14.62
CA LYS A 22 -6.97 -20.07 15.09
C LYS A 22 -8.07 -20.21 14.05
N ILE A 23 -8.47 -19.12 13.40
CA ILE A 23 -9.50 -19.15 12.34
C ILE A 23 -9.01 -19.98 11.15
N PHE A 24 -7.74 -19.82 10.76
CA PHE A 24 -7.16 -20.55 9.64
C PHE A 24 -7.11 -22.06 9.89
N ARG A 25 -6.68 -22.48 11.09
CA ARG A 25 -6.54 -23.91 11.42
C ARG A 25 -7.86 -24.59 11.76
N THR A 26 -8.70 -23.95 12.57
CA THR A 26 -9.92 -24.56 13.11
C THR A 26 -11.13 -24.40 12.19
N ASP A 27 -11.32 -23.23 11.59
CA ASP A 27 -12.54 -22.92 10.84
C ASP A 27 -12.36 -23.13 9.34
N LEU A 28 -11.21 -22.71 8.79
CA LEU A 28 -10.92 -22.86 7.36
C LEU A 28 -10.41 -24.28 7.01
N GLU A 29 -9.82 -25.00 7.96
CA GLU A 29 -9.29 -26.38 7.80
C GLU A 29 -8.50 -26.54 6.48
N SER A 30 -7.55 -25.63 6.27
CA SER A 30 -6.70 -25.63 5.08
C SER A 30 -5.36 -26.31 5.37
N ASN A 31 -4.92 -27.19 4.48
CA ASN A 31 -3.60 -27.81 4.53
C ASN A 31 -2.51 -26.96 3.85
N LYS A 32 -2.89 -25.79 3.29
CA LYS A 32 -1.92 -24.89 2.64
C LYS A 32 -1.04 -24.23 3.70
N LYS A 33 0.17 -23.83 3.30
CA LYS A 33 1.06 -23.05 4.16
C LYS A 33 0.38 -21.72 4.51
N PHE A 34 0.62 -21.27 5.74
CA PHE A 34 0.12 -20.01 6.24
C PHE A 34 1.29 -19.22 6.82
N ASP A 35 1.66 -18.15 6.14
CA ASP A 35 2.69 -17.20 6.56
C ASP A 35 2.02 -16.09 7.37
N ILE A 36 2.46 -15.90 8.61
CA ILE A 36 1.83 -14.97 9.56
C ILE A 36 2.88 -14.11 10.24
N GLU A 37 2.67 -12.80 10.19
CA GLU A 37 3.46 -11.82 10.92
C GLU A 37 2.83 -11.50 12.28
N GLU A 38 3.66 -11.37 13.32
CA GLU A 38 3.21 -11.05 14.68
C GLU A 38 2.66 -9.63 14.81
N THR A 39 1.67 -9.44 15.70
CA THR A 39 0.90 -8.20 15.79
C THR A 39 0.96 -7.60 17.20
N GLN A 40 1.06 -6.26 17.28
CA GLN A 40 1.49 -5.53 18.48
C GLN A 40 0.38 -5.24 19.52
N ASN A 41 -0.88 -5.59 19.22
CA ASN A 41 -2.02 -5.20 20.06
C ASN A 41 -2.86 -6.41 20.49
N VAL A 42 -3.27 -6.38 21.76
CA VAL A 42 -4.17 -7.36 22.36
C VAL A 42 -5.58 -6.79 22.36
N TYR A 43 -6.53 -7.54 21.82
CA TYR A 43 -7.92 -7.09 21.71
C TYR A 43 -8.89 -8.11 22.30
N ASP A 44 -10.03 -7.60 22.77
CA ASP A 44 -11.22 -8.38 23.05
C ASP A 44 -12.13 -8.30 21.82
N ILE A 45 -12.12 -9.34 20.99
CA ILE A 45 -12.81 -9.34 19.70
C ILE A 45 -13.93 -10.37 19.70
N VAL A 46 -15.10 -9.96 19.22
CA VAL A 46 -16.23 -10.87 18.95
C VAL A 46 -16.47 -10.89 17.45
N ILE A 47 -16.42 -12.08 16.84
CA ILE A 47 -16.70 -12.27 15.41
C ILE A 47 -18.11 -12.88 15.29
N PRO A 48 -19.10 -12.14 14.76
CA PRO A 48 -20.48 -12.60 14.71
C PRO A 48 -20.78 -13.37 13.40
N ASN A 49 -20.78 -14.69 13.46
CA ASN A 49 -21.21 -15.58 12.36
C ASN A 49 -20.72 -15.16 10.95
N TRP A 50 -19.44 -14.81 10.83
CA TRP A 50 -18.84 -14.38 9.56
C TRP A 50 -18.15 -15.52 8.85
N LYS A 51 -18.04 -15.42 7.53
CA LYS A 51 -17.20 -16.36 6.77
C LYS A 51 -15.73 -16.16 7.18
N PRO A 52 -14.92 -17.23 7.21
CA PRO A 52 -13.51 -17.13 7.59
C PRO A 52 -12.75 -16.04 6.82
N PHE A 53 -12.94 -15.93 5.50
CA PHE A 53 -12.29 -14.90 4.69
C PHE A 53 -12.69 -13.47 5.09
N ASP A 54 -13.98 -13.25 5.38
CA ASP A 54 -14.48 -11.94 5.80
C ASP A 54 -13.93 -11.56 7.18
N ALA A 55 -13.89 -12.54 8.10
CA ALA A 55 -13.28 -12.40 9.42
C ALA A 55 -11.78 -12.07 9.32
N MET A 56 -11.03 -12.77 8.47
CA MET A 56 -9.59 -12.53 8.26
C MET A 56 -9.33 -11.14 7.67
N ASN A 57 -10.09 -10.74 6.65
CA ASN A 57 -10.00 -9.41 6.05
C ASN A 57 -10.36 -8.31 7.06
N TRP A 58 -11.32 -8.57 7.93
CA TRP A 58 -11.73 -7.64 8.99
C TRP A 58 -10.68 -7.53 10.10
N LEU A 59 -10.01 -8.63 10.44
CA LEU A 59 -8.86 -8.64 11.36
C LEU A 59 -7.68 -7.88 10.77
N ALA A 60 -7.32 -8.15 9.51
CA ALA A 60 -6.24 -7.45 8.81
C ALA A 60 -6.43 -5.92 8.82
N LYS A 61 -7.67 -5.44 8.73
CA LYS A 61 -7.98 -3.99 8.82
C LYS A 61 -7.67 -3.37 10.19
N ARG A 62 -7.49 -4.18 11.22
CA ARG A 62 -7.23 -3.77 12.63
C ARG A 62 -5.85 -4.13 13.14
N SER A 63 -5.10 -4.91 12.38
CA SER A 63 -3.78 -5.36 12.77
C SER A 63 -2.72 -4.28 12.53
N MET A 64 -1.75 -4.24 13.43
CA MET A 64 -0.50 -3.48 13.34
C MET A 64 0.66 -4.43 13.64
N ALA A 65 1.81 -4.20 13.01
CA ALA A 65 2.95 -5.11 13.07
C ALA A 65 3.71 -4.94 14.37
N GLU A 66 4.30 -6.03 14.87
CA GLU A 66 5.02 -5.98 16.15
C GLU A 66 6.36 -5.23 16.11
N HIS A 67 6.95 -5.07 14.94
CA HIS A 67 8.23 -4.35 14.80
C HIS A 67 8.11 -3.09 13.96
N ARG A 68 6.88 -2.69 13.60
CA ARG A 68 6.63 -1.58 12.68
C ARG A 68 5.37 -0.80 13.05
N ASP A 69 5.35 0.48 12.73
CA ASP A 69 4.25 1.38 13.07
C ASP A 69 3.13 1.40 12.01
N GLY A 70 3.29 0.66 10.91
CA GLY A 70 2.31 0.54 9.85
C GLY A 70 1.00 -0.15 10.23
N ALA A 71 -0.09 0.39 9.71
CA ALA A 71 -1.47 -0.08 9.92
C ALA A 71 -2.05 -0.74 8.66
N ASN A 72 -1.20 -1.40 7.87
CA ASN A 72 -1.48 -1.86 6.51
C ASN A 72 -1.39 -3.39 6.35
N TYR A 73 -1.91 -4.13 7.34
CA TYR A 73 -2.07 -5.58 7.19
C TYR A 73 -3.02 -5.95 6.06
N LEU A 74 -2.62 -7.02 5.36
CA LEU A 74 -3.34 -7.62 4.25
C LEU A 74 -3.44 -9.13 4.47
N PHE A 75 -4.55 -9.69 3.98
CA PHE A 75 -4.74 -11.13 3.91
C PHE A 75 -4.95 -11.50 2.44
N TYR A 76 -4.08 -12.35 1.91
CA TYR A 76 -4.12 -12.75 0.50
C TYR A 76 -3.57 -14.16 0.30
N GLU A 77 -3.84 -14.72 -0.87
CA GLU A 77 -3.41 -16.06 -1.26
C GLU A 77 -2.48 -15.97 -2.47
N THR A 78 -1.37 -16.68 -2.42
CA THR A 78 -0.49 -16.91 -3.56
C THR A 78 -0.43 -18.40 -3.89
N ARG A 79 0.33 -18.78 -4.92
CA ARG A 79 0.56 -20.20 -5.25
C ARG A 79 1.14 -20.99 -4.07
N ASP A 80 1.96 -20.33 -3.23
CA ASP A 80 2.72 -21.00 -2.17
C ASP A 80 1.90 -21.19 -0.88
N GLY A 81 0.86 -20.38 -0.67
CA GLY A 81 0.04 -20.42 0.54
C GLY A 81 -0.73 -19.13 0.78
N PHE A 82 -1.30 -19.05 1.98
CA PHE A 82 -1.95 -17.85 2.50
C PHE A 82 -0.96 -16.99 3.27
N HIS A 83 -1.11 -15.68 3.16
CA HIS A 83 -0.24 -14.69 3.79
C HIS A 83 -1.09 -13.73 4.62
N PHE A 84 -0.67 -13.50 5.86
CA PHE A 84 -1.22 -12.49 6.77
C PHE A 84 -0.07 -11.60 7.25
N ARG A 85 0.25 -10.59 6.44
CA ARG A 85 1.45 -9.74 6.60
C ARG A 85 1.11 -8.27 6.40
N SER A 86 1.91 -7.41 7.01
CA SER A 86 1.92 -5.98 6.77
C SER A 86 2.51 -5.67 5.40
N LEU A 87 1.97 -4.65 4.75
CA LEU A 87 2.56 -4.14 3.51
C LEU A 87 3.97 -3.60 3.74
N GLU A 88 4.27 -3.01 4.91
CA GLU A 88 5.63 -2.54 5.22
C GLU A 88 6.64 -3.69 5.21
N SER A 89 6.26 -4.86 5.73
CA SER A 89 7.12 -6.04 5.64
C SER A 89 7.32 -6.54 4.21
N LEU A 90 6.35 -6.32 3.32
CA LEU A 90 6.47 -6.68 1.90
C LEU A 90 7.33 -5.68 1.14
N SER A 91 7.23 -4.39 1.46
CA SER A 91 8.03 -3.32 0.87
C SER A 91 9.54 -3.45 1.15
N GLU A 92 9.91 -4.11 2.25
CA GLU A 92 11.30 -4.35 2.65
C GLU A 92 11.92 -5.58 1.96
N GLU A 93 11.14 -6.41 1.27
CA GLU A 93 11.68 -7.58 0.59
C GLU A 93 12.62 -7.19 -0.56
N GLU A 94 13.64 -8.01 -0.81
CA GLU A 94 14.59 -7.77 -1.89
C GLU A 94 13.88 -7.80 -3.24
N SER A 95 14.25 -6.85 -4.11
CA SER A 95 13.76 -6.83 -5.48
C SER A 95 14.14 -8.12 -6.20
N VAL A 96 13.13 -8.80 -6.74
CA VAL A 96 13.32 -10.08 -7.43
C VAL A 96 13.99 -9.88 -8.81
N GLY A 97 14.09 -8.65 -9.29
CA GLY A 97 14.85 -8.31 -10.47
C GLY A 97 14.47 -6.99 -11.13
N ILE A 98 15.36 -6.56 -12.01
CA ILE A 98 15.20 -5.35 -12.82
C ILE A 98 14.42 -5.69 -14.09
N TYR A 99 13.33 -4.95 -14.32
CA TYR A 99 12.45 -5.02 -15.49
C TYR A 99 12.68 -3.81 -16.37
N ARG A 100 13.09 -4.05 -17.61
CA ARG A 100 13.47 -3.00 -18.56
C ARG A 100 12.55 -2.99 -19.76
N ARG A 101 12.17 -1.79 -20.20
CA ARG A 101 11.57 -1.62 -21.52
C ARG A 101 12.68 -1.41 -22.56
N LYS A 102 13.03 -2.47 -23.29
CA LYS A 102 13.97 -2.39 -24.43
C LYS A 102 13.20 -2.18 -25.75
N PRO A 103 13.72 -1.39 -26.70
CA PRO A 103 13.26 -1.45 -28.09
C PRO A 103 13.58 -2.84 -28.67
N THR A 104 12.69 -3.34 -29.53
CA THR A 104 12.59 -4.75 -29.98
C THR A 104 13.85 -5.34 -30.66
N ASP A 105 14.89 -4.56 -30.94
CA ASP A 105 16.00 -4.94 -31.83
C ASP A 105 17.39 -5.10 -31.17
N VAL A 106 17.50 -5.09 -29.83
CA VAL A 106 18.82 -5.25 -29.15
C VAL A 106 18.95 -6.63 -28.51
N THR A 107 19.48 -7.58 -29.27
CA THR A 107 19.79 -8.94 -28.81
C THR A 107 21.23 -9.00 -28.29
N ASP A 108 21.45 -8.58 -27.05
CA ASP A 108 22.69 -8.86 -26.31
C ASP A 108 22.34 -9.80 -25.15
N GLY A 109 22.90 -11.01 -25.15
CA GLY A 109 22.78 -11.97 -24.04
C GLY A 109 21.82 -13.15 -24.27
N ASN A 110 21.90 -14.14 -23.36
CA ASN A 110 21.11 -15.37 -23.41
C ASN A 110 19.61 -15.03 -23.55
N PRO A 111 18.95 -15.41 -24.66
CA PRO A 111 17.64 -14.88 -25.01
C PRO A 111 16.54 -15.28 -24.03
N ASP A 112 16.66 -16.41 -23.34
CA ASP A 112 15.53 -16.99 -22.61
C ASP A 112 15.24 -16.31 -21.27
N GLU A 113 16.24 -15.92 -20.47
CA GLU A 113 16.00 -15.29 -19.16
C GLU A 113 15.74 -13.79 -19.23
N GLU A 114 16.40 -13.08 -20.16
CA GLU A 114 16.17 -11.65 -20.36
C GLU A 114 14.80 -11.34 -20.95
N GLN A 115 14.23 -12.26 -21.73
CA GLN A 115 12.88 -12.11 -22.30
C GLN A 115 11.80 -12.04 -21.22
N TYR A 116 11.96 -12.72 -20.08
CA TYR A 116 11.01 -12.65 -18.96
C TYR A 116 11.10 -11.33 -18.18
N ARG A 117 12.25 -10.64 -18.26
CA ARG A 117 12.49 -9.33 -17.62
C ARG A 117 12.23 -8.15 -18.55
N THR A 118 11.88 -8.42 -19.81
CA THR A 118 11.56 -7.39 -20.79
C THR A 118 10.09 -7.01 -20.69
N VAL A 119 9.82 -5.71 -20.54
CA VAL A 119 8.46 -5.18 -20.46
C VAL A 119 7.94 -4.88 -21.86
N ASN A 120 6.92 -5.64 -22.29
CA ASN A 120 6.30 -5.53 -23.62
C ASN A 120 5.37 -4.32 -23.72
N ARG A 121 4.58 -4.07 -22.68
CA ARG A 121 3.58 -2.99 -22.64
C ARG A 121 3.45 -2.44 -21.23
N ILE A 122 3.25 -1.12 -21.15
CA ILE A 122 3.00 -0.39 -19.92
C ILE A 122 1.75 0.44 -20.12
N GLU A 123 0.87 0.41 -19.13
CA GLU A 123 -0.33 1.23 -19.04
C GLU A 123 -0.38 1.88 -17.68
N ILE A 124 -0.49 3.21 -17.65
CA ILE A 124 -0.62 3.98 -16.41
C ILE A 124 -2.09 3.91 -16.01
N VAL A 125 -2.38 3.21 -14.91
CA VAL A 125 -3.76 3.02 -14.40
C VAL A 125 -4.15 4.17 -13.51
N ASN A 126 -3.24 4.58 -12.62
CA ASN A 126 -3.42 5.74 -11.78
C ASN A 126 -2.13 6.55 -11.68
N SER A 127 -2.30 7.87 -11.64
CA SER A 127 -1.25 8.85 -11.44
C SER A 127 -1.53 9.66 -10.18
N PHE A 128 -0.49 10.26 -9.62
CA PHE A 128 -0.60 11.07 -8.41
C PHE A 128 -1.58 12.23 -8.62
N ASP A 129 -2.65 12.26 -7.83
CA ASP A 129 -3.65 13.33 -7.87
C ASP A 129 -3.91 13.88 -6.46
N MET A 130 -3.33 15.05 -6.21
CA MET A 130 -3.49 15.74 -4.92
C MET A 130 -4.94 16.14 -4.64
N VAL A 131 -5.70 16.54 -5.67
CA VAL A 131 -7.12 16.96 -5.55
C VAL A 131 -7.95 15.81 -5.02
N ALA A 132 -7.68 14.60 -5.51
CA ALA A 132 -8.36 13.38 -5.03
C ALA A 132 -7.82 12.93 -3.66
N ASN A 133 -6.53 13.10 -3.39
CA ASN A 133 -5.89 12.61 -2.17
C ASN A 133 -6.29 13.39 -0.90
N ILE A 134 -6.55 14.69 -1.00
CA ILE A 134 -7.01 15.54 0.11
C ILE A 134 -8.33 15.03 0.73
N PRO A 135 -9.45 14.94 -0.02
CA PRO A 135 -10.72 14.47 0.53
C PRO A 135 -10.68 12.99 0.91
N ASN A 136 -9.77 12.20 0.34
CA ASN A 136 -9.57 10.82 0.72
C ASN A 136 -8.81 10.63 2.04
N GLY A 137 -8.25 11.71 2.60
CA GLY A 137 -7.59 11.73 3.90
C GLY A 137 -6.15 11.22 3.90
N MET A 138 -5.44 11.39 2.77
CA MET A 138 -4.03 10.98 2.64
C MET A 138 -3.09 11.90 3.43
N TYR A 139 -3.18 13.22 3.23
CA TYR A 139 -2.28 14.20 3.87
C TYR A 139 -2.68 14.53 5.31
N ALA A 140 -3.97 14.63 5.56
CA ALA A 140 -4.51 14.92 6.88
C ALA A 140 -5.89 14.29 7.00
N ASN A 141 -6.21 13.75 8.17
CA ASN A 141 -7.55 13.28 8.46
C ASN A 141 -7.88 13.48 9.94
N ARG A 142 -9.15 13.71 10.24
CA ARG A 142 -9.64 13.96 11.60
C ARG A 142 -10.54 12.83 12.04
N LEU A 143 -10.25 12.30 13.22
CA LEU A 143 -11.09 11.32 13.90
C LEU A 143 -11.77 12.00 15.09
N VAL A 144 -13.10 12.01 15.07
CA VAL A 144 -13.92 12.49 16.18
C VAL A 144 -14.48 11.28 16.90
N ILE A 145 -14.01 11.06 18.13
CA ILE A 145 -14.47 9.97 18.99
C ILE A 145 -15.51 10.55 19.95
N HIS A 146 -16.73 10.07 19.85
CA HIS A 146 -17.78 10.39 20.79
C HIS A 146 -17.94 9.23 21.78
N ASP A 147 -17.55 9.45 23.03
CA ASP A 147 -17.84 8.52 24.12
C ASP A 147 -19.26 8.81 24.63
N MET A 148 -20.17 7.89 24.32
CA MET A 148 -21.59 8.04 24.68
C MET A 148 -21.85 7.89 26.18
N ILE A 149 -20.99 7.17 26.90
CA ILE A 149 -21.17 6.88 28.33
C ILE A 149 -20.67 8.07 29.13
N ASN A 150 -19.44 8.51 28.85
CA ASN A 150 -18.82 9.64 29.55
C ASN A 150 -19.27 10.99 28.99
N ARG A 151 -20.02 11.01 27.88
CA ARG A 151 -20.44 12.22 27.14
C ARG A 151 -19.27 13.13 26.80
N LYS A 152 -18.13 12.52 26.49
CA LYS A 152 -16.90 13.22 26.09
C LYS A 152 -16.73 13.10 24.59
N THR A 153 -16.21 14.15 23.99
CA THR A 153 -15.81 14.13 22.59
C THR A 153 -14.31 14.39 22.55
N GLU A 154 -13.60 13.48 21.91
CA GLU A 154 -12.16 13.54 21.72
C GLU A 154 -11.89 13.68 20.22
N THR A 155 -10.95 14.54 19.86
CA THR A 155 -10.56 14.77 18.47
C THR A 155 -9.10 14.40 18.30
N LEU A 156 -8.81 13.51 17.36
CA LEU A 156 -7.47 13.09 16.99
C LEU A 156 -7.20 13.51 15.56
N ASP A 157 -6.13 14.25 15.37
CA ASP A 157 -5.71 14.79 14.08
C ASP A 157 -4.49 14.02 13.58
N TYR A 158 -4.59 13.49 12.37
CA TYR A 158 -3.50 12.81 11.68
C TYR A 158 -2.78 13.78 10.76
N ASP A 159 -1.46 13.77 10.85
CA ASP A 159 -0.56 14.58 10.04
C ASP A 159 0.43 13.67 9.32
N TYR A 160 0.28 13.59 8.01
CA TYR A 160 1.11 12.75 7.17
C TYR A 160 2.60 13.14 7.25
N GLY A 161 2.94 14.41 7.46
CA GLY A 161 4.32 14.91 7.51
C GLY A 161 5.12 14.34 8.66
N LYS A 162 4.46 14.14 9.81
CA LYS A 162 5.07 13.60 11.03
C LYS A 162 5.12 12.07 11.00
N GLU A 163 4.14 11.43 10.39
CA GLU A 163 3.99 9.97 10.40
C GLU A 163 4.74 9.29 9.26
N TYR A 164 4.97 9.95 8.12
CA TYR A 164 5.68 9.37 6.98
C TYR A 164 7.05 8.81 7.35
N SER A 165 7.86 9.60 8.07
CA SER A 165 9.25 9.24 8.39
C SER A 165 9.38 8.03 9.32
N LYS A 166 8.31 7.66 10.01
CA LYS A 166 8.28 6.48 10.90
C LYS A 166 7.94 5.20 10.14
N MET A 167 7.30 5.31 8.99
CA MET A 167 6.80 4.19 8.20
C MET A 167 7.86 3.73 7.18
N THR A 168 7.79 2.46 6.79
CA THR A 168 8.60 1.92 5.69
C THR A 168 7.86 2.06 4.37
N HIS A 169 8.58 2.55 3.35
CA HIS A 169 8.07 2.82 2.02
C HIS A 169 8.67 1.84 1.00
N VAL A 170 7.93 1.60 -0.08
CA VAL A 170 8.38 0.74 -1.19
C VAL A 170 9.63 1.35 -1.82
N GLU A 171 9.75 2.67 -1.90
CA GLU A 171 10.98 3.32 -2.34
C GLU A 171 11.94 3.63 -1.19
N ASP A 172 13.24 3.45 -1.47
CA ASP A 172 14.32 3.88 -0.57
C ASP A 172 14.66 5.34 -0.87
N ASN A 173 13.65 6.19 -0.86
CA ASN A 173 13.88 7.62 -0.81
C ASN A 173 14.45 7.88 0.59
N GLU A 174 15.68 8.39 0.65
CA GLU A 174 16.32 8.79 1.90
C GLU A 174 15.27 9.47 2.79
N LYS A 175 15.13 9.01 4.04
CA LYS A 175 14.08 9.39 5.01
C LYS A 175 14.00 10.92 5.29
N THR A 176 14.82 11.72 4.62
CA THR A 176 14.74 13.15 4.39
C THR A 176 13.58 13.49 3.45
N ASN A 177 12.37 13.16 3.89
CA ASN A 177 11.18 13.60 3.19
C ASN A 177 11.00 15.12 3.41
N ASN A 178 11.66 15.92 2.56
CA ASN A 178 11.51 17.38 2.48
C ASN A 178 10.21 17.80 1.80
N TRP A 179 9.23 16.90 1.64
CA TRP A 179 7.83 17.30 1.42
C TRP A 179 7.28 17.83 2.75
N ARG A 180 7.79 18.96 3.20
CA ARG A 180 6.88 19.85 3.89
C ARG A 180 5.95 20.35 2.79
N LEU A 181 4.65 20.33 3.06
CA LEU A 181 3.72 21.29 2.47
C LEU A 181 4.11 22.72 2.95
N SER A 182 5.39 23.07 2.88
CA SER A 182 5.90 24.38 3.23
C SER A 182 5.87 25.20 1.96
N ASP A 183 4.78 25.92 1.78
CA ASP A 183 4.82 27.14 1.00
C ASP A 183 5.65 28.17 1.78
N THR A 184 6.98 28.04 1.72
CA THR A 184 7.91 29.11 2.10
C THR A 184 9.03 29.22 1.07
N GLN A 185 8.66 29.09 -0.20
CA GLN A 185 9.39 29.77 -1.26
C GLN A 185 8.47 30.90 -1.70
N ASN A 186 8.83 32.13 -1.31
CA ASN A 186 8.22 33.37 -1.79
C ASN A 186 8.14 33.36 -3.33
N MET A 187 7.07 32.82 -3.91
CA MET A 187 6.79 32.97 -5.34
C MET A 187 5.95 34.22 -5.53
N SER A 188 6.64 35.35 -5.64
CA SER A 188 6.08 36.55 -6.23
C SER A 188 5.76 36.27 -7.70
N GLY A 189 4.49 36.01 -8.00
CA GLY A 189 3.97 36.19 -9.36
C GLY A 189 3.24 35.00 -9.95
N GLN A 190 1.95 35.22 -10.16
CA GLN A 190 1.13 34.67 -11.23
C GLN A 190 0.98 33.15 -11.36
N GLY A 191 -0.23 32.70 -11.04
CA GLY A 191 -0.90 31.65 -11.82
C GLY A 191 -1.17 30.36 -11.07
N SER A 192 -2.33 30.32 -10.40
CA SER A 192 -3.07 29.08 -10.12
C SER A 192 -2.31 27.97 -9.35
N SER A 193 -1.75 28.30 -8.18
CA SER A 193 -1.48 27.29 -7.17
C SER A 193 -2.78 27.01 -6.41
N MET A 194 -3.34 25.82 -6.60
CA MET A 194 -4.47 25.35 -5.81
C MET A 194 -4.00 25.35 -4.34
N MET A 195 -4.60 26.22 -3.52
CA MET A 195 -4.19 26.43 -2.11
C MET A 195 -4.21 25.11 -1.35
N VAL A 196 -3.05 24.47 -1.23
CA VAL A 196 -2.82 23.45 -0.21
C VAL A 196 -2.40 24.23 1.01
N HIS A 197 -3.32 24.32 1.97
CA HIS A 197 -3.14 25.06 3.19
C HIS A 197 -1.82 24.72 3.89
N GLU A 198 -1.17 25.75 4.44
CA GLU A 198 0.23 25.79 4.90
C GLU A 198 0.54 24.78 6.01
N THR A 199 -0.49 24.22 6.67
CA THR A 199 -0.33 23.26 7.77
C THR A 199 -1.37 22.13 7.74
N ALA A 200 -0.98 20.96 8.27
CA ALA A 200 -1.89 19.83 8.48
C ALA A 200 -3.08 20.19 9.40
N ASP A 201 -2.89 21.14 10.33
CA ASP A 201 -3.95 21.63 11.23
C ASP A 201 -5.04 22.41 10.46
N GLU A 202 -4.67 23.16 9.42
CA GLU A 202 -5.63 23.81 8.53
C GLU A 202 -6.33 22.82 7.61
N LEU A 203 -5.62 21.78 7.15
CA LEU A 203 -6.22 20.71 6.36
C LEU A 203 -7.23 19.91 7.19
N THR A 204 -6.93 19.53 8.44
CA THR A 204 -7.87 18.78 9.30
C THR A 204 -9.10 19.60 9.72
N THR A 205 -8.99 20.94 9.78
CA THR A 205 -10.12 21.84 10.06
C THR A 205 -10.94 22.19 8.82
N SER A 206 -10.39 21.98 7.62
CA SER A 206 -11.09 22.22 6.36
C SER A 206 -12.31 21.32 6.20
N PRO A 207 -13.45 21.84 5.70
CA PRO A 207 -14.63 21.03 5.38
C PRO A 207 -14.39 20.03 4.24
N LEU A 208 -13.30 20.18 3.48
CA LEU A 208 -12.91 19.28 2.40
C LEU A 208 -12.14 18.05 2.91
N SER A 209 -11.71 18.05 4.17
CA SER A 209 -10.95 16.94 4.73
C SER A 209 -11.82 15.77 5.17
N LYS A 210 -11.22 14.58 5.18
CA LYS A 210 -11.89 13.38 5.65
C LYS A 210 -12.10 13.43 7.16
N GLN A 211 -13.36 13.48 7.56
CA GLN A 211 -13.77 13.39 8.96
C GLN A 211 -14.41 12.03 9.21
N THR A 212 -13.88 11.29 10.17
CA THR A 212 -14.45 10.01 10.60
C THR A 212 -15.05 10.18 12.00
N LEU A 213 -16.33 9.88 12.15
CA LEU A 213 -17.01 9.87 13.44
C LEU A 213 -17.11 8.43 13.95
N VAL A 214 -16.63 8.19 15.17
CA VAL A 214 -16.73 6.88 15.83
C VAL A 214 -17.41 7.06 17.18
N SER A 215 -18.35 6.17 17.48
CA SER A 215 -18.95 6.08 18.81
C SER A 215 -18.25 5.00 19.62
N ARG A 216 -17.74 5.35 20.81
CA ARG A 216 -17.12 4.41 21.75
C ARG A 216 -18.14 4.02 22.82
N PHE A 217 -18.18 2.72 23.13
CA PHE A 217 -18.99 2.13 24.20
C PHE A 217 -18.09 1.33 25.13
N ASP A 218 -17.55 1.97 26.17
CA ASP A 218 -16.71 1.32 27.20
C ASP A 218 -15.63 0.36 26.64
N ASP A 219 -15.08 0.70 25.48
CA ASP A 219 -14.15 -0.15 24.77
C ASP A 219 -12.73 0.36 25.02
N SER A 220 -11.89 -0.50 25.59
CA SER A 220 -10.45 -0.23 25.79
C SER A 220 -9.64 -0.41 24.51
N ASN A 221 -10.29 -0.70 23.39
CA ASN A 221 -9.67 -0.93 22.11
C ASN A 221 -9.09 0.34 21.49
N VAL A 222 -7.76 0.37 21.40
CA VAL A 222 -6.93 1.48 20.85
C VAL A 222 -6.95 1.51 19.31
N TYR A 223 -7.65 0.59 18.65
CA TYR A 223 -7.71 0.49 17.18
C TYR A 223 -8.04 1.83 16.51
N TYR A 224 -9.06 2.53 17.01
CA TYR A 224 -9.53 3.76 16.39
C TYR A 224 -8.46 4.86 16.47
N GLU A 225 -7.78 4.97 17.61
CA GLU A 225 -6.86 6.06 17.91
C GLU A 225 -5.55 5.95 17.13
N LYS A 226 -5.05 4.73 16.89
CA LYS A 226 -3.73 4.50 16.30
C LYS A 226 -3.79 3.93 14.89
N THR A 227 -4.67 2.96 14.65
CA THR A 227 -4.61 2.15 13.43
C THR A 227 -5.45 2.75 12.30
N LEU A 228 -6.64 3.28 12.61
CA LEU A 228 -7.60 3.68 11.58
C LEU A 228 -7.09 4.83 10.69
N GLN A 229 -6.60 5.89 11.32
CA GLN A 229 -6.13 7.08 10.60
C GLN A 229 -4.87 6.79 9.76
N ASN A 230 -3.91 6.07 10.35
CA ASN A 230 -2.71 5.60 9.66
C ASN A 230 -3.07 4.72 8.47
N ARG A 231 -3.99 3.77 8.65
CA ARG A 231 -4.43 2.87 7.57
C ARG A 231 -5.07 3.64 6.42
N ILE A 232 -5.93 4.62 6.70
CA ILE A 232 -6.58 5.42 5.66
C ILE A 232 -5.53 6.11 4.80
N SER A 233 -4.53 6.75 5.41
CA SER A 233 -3.46 7.40 4.67
C SER A 233 -2.63 6.39 3.87
N GLN A 234 -2.15 5.32 4.50
CA GLN A 234 -1.31 4.31 3.85
C GLN A 234 -2.01 3.62 2.66
N MET A 235 -3.29 3.27 2.80
CA MET A 235 -4.05 2.66 1.71
C MET A 235 -4.30 3.63 0.54
N GLN A 236 -4.35 4.94 0.79
CA GLN A 236 -4.44 5.94 -0.28
C GLN A 236 -3.09 6.15 -0.96
N GLN A 237 -1.99 6.18 -0.20
CA GLN A 237 -0.63 6.25 -0.74
C GLN A 237 -0.33 5.08 -1.69
N LEU A 238 -0.71 3.85 -1.31
CA LEU A 238 -0.52 2.69 -2.18
C LEU A 238 -1.28 2.82 -3.51
N ASN A 239 -2.46 3.45 -3.49
CA ASN A 239 -3.27 3.61 -4.70
C ASN A 239 -2.80 4.76 -5.60
N ASN A 240 -1.82 5.56 -5.19
CA ASN A 240 -1.48 6.82 -5.84
C ASN A 240 -0.84 6.62 -7.21
N ILE A 241 0.21 5.80 -7.30
CA ILE A 241 0.87 5.44 -8.56
C ILE A 241 0.64 3.96 -8.82
N LYS A 242 -0.09 3.67 -9.90
CA LYS A 242 -0.42 2.31 -10.31
C LYS A 242 -0.18 2.11 -11.79
N LEU A 243 0.61 1.09 -12.11
CA LEU A 243 0.96 0.72 -13.48
C LEU A 243 0.54 -0.72 -13.75
N ASN A 244 0.06 -0.97 -14.97
CA ASN A 244 -0.11 -2.31 -15.51
C ASN A 244 1.05 -2.59 -16.46
N ILE A 245 1.88 -3.55 -16.11
CA ILE A 245 2.99 -4.01 -16.95
C ILE A 245 2.66 -5.38 -17.55
N THR A 246 2.96 -5.55 -18.82
CA THR A 246 2.81 -6.83 -19.53
C THR A 246 4.19 -7.39 -19.86
N ILE A 247 4.47 -8.59 -19.38
CA ILE A 247 5.72 -9.33 -19.64
C ILE A 247 5.41 -10.67 -20.31
N SER A 248 6.46 -11.30 -20.83
CA SER A 248 6.43 -12.71 -21.22
C SER A 248 6.18 -13.59 -20.00
N GLY A 249 5.41 -14.67 -20.15
CA GLY A 249 4.85 -15.40 -19.03
C GLY A 249 5.88 -16.12 -18.15
N ASP A 250 6.17 -15.54 -16.98
CA ASP A 250 7.01 -16.15 -15.95
C ASP A 250 6.16 -16.77 -14.82
N THR A 251 6.13 -18.09 -14.66
CA THR A 251 5.35 -18.70 -13.57
C THR A 251 5.98 -18.58 -12.19
N THR A 252 7.20 -18.04 -12.07
CA THR A 252 7.88 -17.89 -10.78
C THR A 252 7.39 -16.69 -9.98
N ARG A 253 6.83 -15.67 -10.64
CA ARG A 253 6.33 -14.45 -10.00
C ARG A 253 5.08 -14.70 -9.16
N LYS A 254 4.97 -13.98 -8.06
CA LYS A 254 3.79 -14.00 -7.17
C LYS A 254 3.41 -12.58 -6.72
N VAL A 255 2.19 -12.46 -6.21
CA VAL A 255 1.71 -11.23 -5.58
C VAL A 255 2.48 -11.01 -4.27
N GLY A 256 2.89 -9.77 -4.02
CA GLY A 256 3.75 -9.40 -2.89
C GLY A 256 5.24 -9.30 -3.25
N ASP A 257 5.66 -9.74 -4.44
CA ASP A 257 7.05 -9.54 -4.89
C ASP A 257 7.34 -8.05 -5.15
N VAL A 258 8.55 -7.61 -4.82
CA VAL A 258 9.08 -6.29 -5.18
C VAL A 258 9.88 -6.39 -6.48
N LEU A 259 9.74 -5.42 -7.37
CA LEU A 259 10.46 -5.35 -8.65
C LEU A 259 11.00 -3.95 -8.91
N ASP A 260 12.13 -3.88 -9.60
CA ASP A 260 12.69 -2.61 -10.05
C ASP A 260 12.28 -2.36 -11.49
N LEU A 261 11.58 -1.25 -11.75
CA LEU A 261 11.18 -0.86 -13.08
C LEU A 261 12.12 0.22 -13.62
N GLU A 262 12.71 -0.04 -14.77
CA GLU A 262 13.54 0.92 -15.50
C GLU A 262 12.94 1.23 -16.87
N LEU A 263 12.46 2.45 -17.00
CA LEU A 263 11.88 3.01 -18.22
C LEU A 263 12.84 4.03 -18.84
N PRO A 264 13.01 3.99 -20.18
CA PRO A 264 13.67 5.06 -20.89
C PRO A 264 12.80 6.33 -20.86
N SER A 265 13.43 7.49 -20.68
CA SER A 265 12.77 8.78 -20.82
C SER A 265 12.28 8.98 -22.27
N VAL A 266 11.19 9.71 -22.41
CA VAL A 266 10.62 10.11 -23.71
C VAL A 266 11.40 11.27 -24.34
N GLU A 267 12.29 11.91 -23.58
CA GLU A 267 13.11 13.03 -24.06
C GLU A 267 14.12 12.57 -25.13
N THR A 268 14.03 13.14 -26.33
CA THR A 268 15.01 12.93 -27.40
C THR A 268 16.34 13.58 -27.03
N HIS A 269 17.42 12.80 -26.98
CA HIS A 269 18.77 13.29 -26.75
C HIS A 269 19.71 13.00 -27.92
N VAL A 270 20.69 13.89 -28.09
CA VAL A 270 21.63 13.96 -29.22
C VAL A 270 22.87 13.06 -29.00
N ASP A 271 23.11 12.58 -27.78
CA ASP A 271 24.39 11.94 -27.37
C ASP A 271 24.31 10.43 -27.00
N GLY A 272 23.32 9.70 -27.53
CA GLY A 272 23.33 8.22 -27.52
C GLY A 272 23.14 7.52 -26.17
N THR A 273 23.14 8.24 -25.05
CA THR A 273 22.70 7.73 -23.74
C THR A 273 21.23 8.08 -23.54
N VAL A 274 20.36 7.07 -23.42
CA VAL A 274 18.93 7.29 -23.15
C VAL A 274 18.79 7.58 -21.65
N PRO A 275 18.44 8.82 -21.24
CA PRO A 275 18.23 9.11 -19.84
C PRO A 275 17.05 8.28 -19.32
N MET A 276 17.16 7.81 -18.09
CA MET A 276 16.10 7.09 -17.40
C MET A 276 14.96 8.04 -17.02
N ASP A 277 13.71 7.58 -17.12
CA ASP A 277 12.55 8.33 -16.66
C ASP A 277 12.64 8.57 -15.15
N LYS A 278 12.69 9.83 -14.74
CA LYS A 278 12.87 10.24 -13.35
C LYS A 278 11.63 10.03 -12.47
N LEU A 279 10.45 9.93 -13.08
CA LEU A 279 9.18 9.86 -12.36
C LEU A 279 8.75 8.42 -12.11
N TYR A 280 8.74 7.61 -13.17
CA TYR A 280 8.18 6.25 -13.13
C TYR A 280 9.21 5.16 -12.84
N ASN A 281 10.50 5.47 -12.76
CA ASN A 281 11.50 4.45 -12.43
C ASN A 281 11.54 4.17 -10.93
N GLY A 282 12.09 3.01 -10.58
CA GLY A 282 12.40 2.60 -9.21
C GLY A 282 11.62 1.36 -8.77
N ARG A 283 11.45 1.19 -7.45
CA ARG A 283 10.88 -0.01 -6.83
C ARG A 283 9.35 0.02 -6.86
N TYR A 284 8.76 -1.12 -7.21
CA TYR A 284 7.33 -1.33 -7.23
C TYR A 284 6.95 -2.63 -6.54
N LEU A 285 5.78 -2.65 -5.90
CA LEU A 285 5.19 -3.84 -5.32
C LEU A 285 4.13 -4.43 -6.25
N VAL A 286 4.17 -5.75 -6.49
CA VAL A 286 3.13 -6.46 -7.26
C VAL A 286 1.89 -6.68 -6.40
N THR A 287 0.76 -6.07 -6.80
CA THR A 287 -0.52 -6.16 -6.07
C THR A 287 -1.48 -7.16 -6.69
N ALA A 288 -1.47 -7.30 -8.01
CA ALA A 288 -2.28 -8.27 -8.73
C ALA A 288 -1.49 -8.85 -9.89
N LEU A 289 -1.75 -10.13 -10.19
CA LEU A 289 -1.08 -10.86 -11.26
C LEU A 289 -2.10 -11.69 -12.02
N ARG A 290 -2.08 -11.59 -13.35
CA ARG A 290 -2.93 -12.38 -14.25
C ARG A 290 -2.12 -13.00 -15.37
N HIS A 291 -2.11 -14.32 -15.43
CA HIS A 291 -1.60 -15.06 -16.59
C HIS A 291 -2.68 -15.15 -17.68
N LYS A 292 -2.29 -14.89 -18.93
CA LYS A 292 -3.07 -15.14 -20.14
C LYS A 292 -2.30 -16.17 -20.96
N ILE A 293 -2.83 -17.38 -21.02
CA ILE A 293 -2.22 -18.49 -21.76
C ILE A 293 -3.07 -18.70 -23.01
N ASP A 294 -2.47 -18.48 -24.16
CA ASP A 294 -3.02 -18.80 -25.47
C ASP A 294 -2.17 -19.90 -26.13
N SER A 295 -2.67 -20.56 -27.17
CA SER A 295 -1.96 -21.67 -27.83
C SER A 295 -0.60 -21.28 -28.41
N ALA A 296 -0.40 -19.98 -28.70
CA ALA A 296 0.82 -19.45 -29.30
C ALA A 296 1.68 -18.60 -28.35
N SER A 297 1.13 -18.11 -27.23
CA SER A 297 1.84 -17.19 -26.35
C SER A 297 1.38 -17.29 -24.90
N HIS A 298 2.33 -17.19 -23.99
CA HIS A 298 2.08 -17.00 -22.56
C HIS A 298 2.44 -15.56 -22.20
N LEU A 299 1.44 -14.77 -21.85
CA LEU A 299 1.61 -13.40 -21.39
C LEU A 299 1.21 -13.29 -19.92
N MET A 300 1.86 -12.40 -19.19
CA MET A 300 1.49 -12.05 -17.84
C MET A 300 1.26 -10.56 -17.75
N VAL A 301 0.14 -10.17 -17.14
CA VAL A 301 -0.18 -8.79 -16.78
C VAL A 301 -0.04 -8.66 -15.27
N MET A 302 0.83 -7.77 -14.81
CA MET A 302 1.02 -7.44 -13.40
C MET A 302 0.55 -6.01 -13.14
N GLU A 303 -0.24 -5.85 -12.08
CA GLU A 303 -0.56 -4.56 -11.49
C GLU A 303 0.49 -4.25 -10.43
N VAL A 304 1.26 -3.20 -10.66
CA VAL A 304 2.38 -2.81 -9.81
C VAL A 304 2.09 -1.42 -9.24
N VAL A 305 2.38 -1.25 -7.96
CA VAL A 305 2.07 -0.02 -7.23
C VAL A 305 3.31 0.56 -6.59
N LYS A 306 3.27 1.87 -6.39
CA LYS A 306 4.31 2.67 -5.80
C LYS A 306 3.69 3.77 -4.95
N ASP A 307 4.33 4.10 -3.84
CA ASP A 307 3.85 5.10 -2.88
C ASP A 307 4.30 6.53 -3.21
N SER A 308 5.50 6.70 -3.76
CA SER A 308 6.19 7.97 -3.92
C SER A 308 6.99 8.05 -5.22
N TYR A 309 7.41 9.24 -5.65
CA TYR A 309 8.26 9.41 -6.83
C TYR A 309 9.72 9.11 -6.51
N PHE A 310 10.50 8.64 -7.49
CA PHE A 310 11.93 8.28 -7.30
C PHE A 310 12.86 9.49 -7.19
N SER A 311 12.46 10.61 -7.78
CA SER A 311 13.19 11.87 -7.66
C SER A 311 12.25 12.97 -7.23
N SER A 312 12.77 13.96 -6.50
CA SER A 312 12.05 15.18 -6.20
C SER A 312 11.56 15.80 -7.51
N LEU A 313 10.27 16.16 -7.57
CA LEU A 313 9.75 16.94 -8.68
C LEU A 313 10.61 18.21 -8.84
N PRO A 314 10.93 18.63 -10.07
CA PRO A 314 11.63 19.88 -10.28
C PRO A 314 10.81 21.01 -9.65
N THR A 315 11.45 21.78 -8.78
CA THR A 315 10.91 23.05 -8.30
C THR A 315 10.99 24.03 -9.46
N GLU A 316 9.85 24.55 -9.93
CA GLU A 316 9.82 25.70 -10.85
C GLU A 316 10.48 26.93 -10.21
#